data_AF-A0ABC9YA80-F1
#
_entry.id   AF-A0ABC9YA80-F1
#
_cell.length_a   1.000
_cell.length_b   1.000
_cell.length_c   1.000
_cell.angle_alpha   90.00
_cell.angle_beta   90.00
_cell.angle_gamma   90.00
#
_symmetry.space_group_name_H-M   'P 1'
#
loop_
_entity.id
_entity.type
_entity.pdbx_description
1 polymer ?
#
loop_
_entity_poly.entity_id
_entity_poly.type
_entity_poly.pdbx_seq_one_letter_code
_entity_poly.pdbx_strand_id
1 'polypeptide(L)'
;MGNKQEELEVCVRSQGHDLIGITETWWDSSHDWNAVMDGYVLFRKDRPARRGGGVALYVREQLECIELRIGVDEERVESLWVRIKGQANMGDAVMGVYYRPPDQEEDIDEAF
;
A
#
# COMPACT_ATOMS: atom_id res chain seq x y z
N MET A 1 8.34 -16.32 -12.51
CA MET A 1 8.62 -15.66 -11.23
C MET A 1 7.63 -16.21 -10.22
N GLY A 2 8.10 -16.67 -9.07
CA GLY A 2 7.22 -17.19 -8.02
C GLY A 2 6.55 -16.04 -7.26
N ASN A 3 5.30 -16.22 -6.85
CA ASN A 3 4.64 -15.32 -5.90
C ASN A 3 5.34 -15.44 -4.53
N LYS A 4 5.57 -14.32 -3.84
CA LYS A 4 6.24 -14.24 -2.53
C LYS A 4 5.27 -14.09 -1.35
N GLN A 5 3.98 -14.31 -1.57
CA GLN A 5 2.96 -14.11 -0.54
C GLN A 5 3.22 -14.93 0.73
N GLU A 6 3.55 -16.21 0.59
CA GLU A 6 3.83 -17.06 1.76
C GLU A 6 5.06 -16.58 2.55
N GLU A 7 6.11 -16.13 1.85
CA GLU A 7 7.31 -15.57 2.47
C GLU A 7 6.99 -14.27 3.23
N LEU A 8 6.12 -13.43 2.65
CA LEU A 8 5.62 -12.22 3.29
C LEU A 8 4.85 -12.57 4.57
N GLU A 9 3.91 -13.51 4.53
CA GLU A 9 3.14 -13.90 5.71
C GLU A 9 4.03 -14.43 6.85
N VAL A 10 5.04 -15.24 6.53
CA VAL A 10 5.99 -15.74 7.53
C VAL A 10 6.81 -14.59 8.14
N CYS A 11 7.25 -13.64 7.32
CA CYS A 11 7.96 -12.45 7.77
C CYS A 11 7.10 -11.61 8.73
N VAL A 12 5.84 -11.38 8.38
CA VAL A 12 4.91 -10.58 9.18
C VAL A 12 4.61 -11.23 10.52
N ARG A 13 4.33 -12.55 10.54
CA ARG A 13 4.08 -13.30 11.77
C ARG A 13 5.25 -13.28 12.76
N SER A 14 6.48 -13.21 12.25
CA SER A 14 7.69 -13.22 13.09
C SER A 14 8.10 -11.84 13.61
N GLN A 15 7.75 -10.76 12.89
CA GLN A 15 8.22 -9.41 13.21
C GLN A 15 7.14 -8.50 13.82
N GLY A 16 5.85 -8.84 13.66
CA GLY A 16 4.76 -8.13 14.33
C GLY A 16 4.59 -6.67 13.92
N HIS A 17 4.85 -6.35 12.65
CA HIS A 17 4.76 -4.99 12.12
C HIS A 17 3.33 -4.44 12.17
N ASP A 18 3.16 -3.18 12.56
CA ASP A 18 1.83 -2.56 12.52
C ASP A 18 1.44 -2.05 11.12
N LEU A 19 2.44 -1.80 10.26
CA LEU A 19 2.29 -1.28 8.90
C LEU A 19 3.25 -1.99 7.96
N ILE A 20 2.78 -2.38 6.78
CA ILE A 20 3.61 -2.99 5.74
C ILE A 20 3.28 -2.32 4.41
N GLY A 21 4.23 -1.58 3.87
CA GLY A 21 4.15 -1.01 2.53
C GLY A 21 4.83 -1.91 1.51
N ILE A 22 4.16 -2.16 0.39
CA ILE A 22 4.68 -2.96 -0.73
C ILE A 22 4.59 -2.14 -2.01
N THR A 23 5.69 -2.07 -2.74
CA THR A 23 5.76 -1.55 -4.10
C THR A 23 5.97 -2.70 -5.07
N GLU A 24 5.58 -2.51 -6.33
CA GLU A 24 5.63 -3.54 -7.35
C GLU A 24 4.90 -4.83 -6.93
N THR A 25 3.62 -4.70 -6.58
CA THR A 25 2.78 -5.86 -6.24
C THR A 25 2.55 -6.78 -7.43
N TRP A 26 2.51 -6.22 -8.64
CA TRP A 26 2.22 -6.94 -9.90
C TRP A 26 0.89 -7.71 -9.85
N TRP A 27 -0.03 -7.28 -9.00
CA TRP A 27 -1.35 -7.88 -8.91
C TRP A 27 -2.29 -7.35 -10.00
N ASP A 28 -3.23 -8.20 -10.39
CA ASP A 28 -4.39 -7.84 -11.20
C ASP A 28 -5.68 -8.20 -10.45
N SER A 29 -6.81 -7.68 -10.94
CA SER A 29 -8.13 -7.90 -10.35
C SER A 29 -8.65 -9.34 -10.47
N SER A 30 -7.86 -10.27 -11.05
CA SER A 30 -8.25 -11.67 -11.19
C SER A 30 -7.70 -12.59 -10.08
N HIS A 31 -6.85 -12.08 -9.18
CA HIS A 31 -6.15 -12.88 -8.15
C HIS A 31 -6.33 -12.37 -6.71
N ASP A 32 -7.49 -11.82 -6.37
CA ASP A 32 -7.73 -11.16 -5.06
C ASP A 32 -7.59 -12.07 -3.82
N TRP A 33 -7.84 -13.37 -3.95
CA TRP A 33 -7.91 -14.28 -2.81
C TRP A 33 -6.58 -14.54 -2.10
N ASN A 34 -5.44 -14.26 -2.75
CA ASN A 34 -4.12 -14.45 -2.14
C ASN A 34 -3.59 -13.21 -1.42
N ALA A 35 -4.20 -12.04 -1.58
CA ALA A 35 -3.65 -10.81 -1.03
C ALA A 35 -4.09 -10.56 0.42
N VAL A 36 -5.15 -11.19 0.91
CA VAL A 36 -5.67 -10.95 2.26
C VAL A 36 -4.76 -11.64 3.29
N MET A 37 -4.41 -10.89 4.35
CA MET A 37 -3.56 -11.38 5.43
C MET A 37 -4.29 -11.22 6.77
N ASP A 38 -4.35 -12.28 7.55
CA ASP A 38 -5.08 -12.31 8.83
C ASP A 38 -4.54 -11.26 9.81
N GLY A 39 -5.44 -10.49 10.44
CA GLY A 39 -5.09 -9.40 11.36
C GLY A 39 -4.69 -8.07 10.70
N TYR A 40 -4.82 -7.95 9.37
CA TYR A 40 -4.52 -6.71 8.63
C TYR A 40 -5.65 -6.30 7.68
N VAL A 41 -5.91 -4.99 7.67
CA VAL A 41 -6.68 -4.31 6.62
C VAL A 41 -5.76 -4.03 5.43
N LEU A 42 -6.17 -4.45 4.24
CA LEU A 42 -5.44 -4.22 3.00
C LEU A 42 -6.00 -3.01 2.24
N PHE A 43 -5.16 -2.03 1.99
CA PHE A 43 -5.37 -0.97 0.98
C PHE A 43 -4.48 -1.28 -0.22
N ARG A 44 -5.02 -1.22 -1.44
CA ARG A 44 -4.23 -1.52 -2.64
C ARG A 44 -4.65 -0.67 -3.82
N LYS A 45 -3.69 -0.44 -4.71
CA LYS A 45 -3.87 0.22 -5.99
C LYS A 45 -3.09 -0.57 -7.02
N ASP A 46 -3.83 -1.29 -7.85
CA ASP A 46 -3.25 -2.09 -8.92
C ASP A 46 -3.05 -1.23 -10.18
N ARG A 47 -2.03 -1.58 -10.97
CA ARG A 47 -1.81 -0.94 -12.27
C ARG A 47 -2.52 -1.73 -13.37
N PRO A 48 -3.64 -1.23 -13.93
CA PRO A 48 -4.32 -1.95 -15.00
C PRO A 48 -3.48 -1.98 -16.29
N ALA A 49 -3.65 -3.04 -17.07
CA ALA A 49 -3.22 -3.17 -18.48
C ALA A 49 -1.70 -3.15 -18.80
N ARG A 50 -0.81 -2.99 -17.83
CA ARG A 50 0.66 -3.05 -18.03
C ARG A 50 1.31 -4.10 -17.15
N ARG A 51 2.45 -4.63 -17.59
CA ARG A 51 3.31 -5.49 -16.76
C ARG A 51 4.02 -4.63 -15.71
N GLY A 52 3.90 -5.02 -14.45
CA GLY A 52 4.58 -4.38 -13.32
C GLY A 52 3.91 -3.13 -12.80
N GLY A 53 4.41 -2.67 -11.65
CA GLY A 53 3.80 -1.60 -10.85
C GLY A 53 2.81 -2.14 -9.83
N GLY A 54 2.00 -1.23 -9.31
CA GLY A 54 1.04 -1.48 -8.24
C GLY A 54 1.66 -1.30 -6.85
N VAL A 55 0.83 -0.82 -5.92
CA VAL A 55 1.22 -0.59 -4.52
C VAL A 55 0.17 -1.18 -3.58
N ALA A 56 0.61 -1.61 -2.41
CA ALA A 56 -0.26 -2.08 -1.34
C ALA A 56 0.24 -1.59 0.02
N LEU A 57 -0.71 -1.37 0.92
CA LEU A 57 -0.46 -1.04 2.32
C LEU A 57 -1.32 -1.96 3.19
N TYR A 58 -0.66 -2.77 4.01
CA TYR A 58 -1.33 -3.50 5.08
C TYR A 58 -1.25 -2.70 6.37
N VAL A 59 -2.39 -2.51 7.01
CA VAL A 59 -2.51 -1.83 8.30
C VAL A 59 -3.11 -2.81 9.30
N ARG A 60 -2.44 -2.97 10.44
CA ARG A 60 -2.91 -3.89 11.48
C ARG A 60 -4.31 -3.50 11.97
N GLU A 61 -5.23 -4.48 12.06
CA GLU A 61 -6.66 -4.23 12.34
C GLU A 61 -6.94 -3.51 13.67
N GLN A 62 -6.02 -3.60 14.65
CA GLN A 62 -6.18 -2.87 15.91
C GLN A 62 -5.96 -1.35 15.77
N LEU A 63 -5.41 -0.87 14.64
CA LEU A 63 -5.24 0.55 14.38
C LEU A 63 -6.46 1.12 13.66
N GLU A 64 -7.01 2.20 14.19
CA GLU A 64 -8.03 2.96 13.49
C GLU A 64 -7.37 3.76 12.35
N CYS A 65 -7.70 3.42 11.11
CA CYS A 65 -7.16 4.09 9.93
C CYS A 65 -8.24 4.44 8.91
N ILE A 66 -7.95 5.47 8.11
CA ILE A 66 -8.83 5.95 7.04
C ILE A 66 -7.96 6.20 5.80
N GLU A 67 -8.34 5.63 4.67
CA GLU A 67 -7.69 5.93 3.38
C GLU A 67 -7.87 7.40 3.01
N LEU A 68 -6.77 8.04 2.63
CA LEU A 68 -6.74 9.42 2.16
C LEU A 68 -6.62 9.43 0.63
N ARG A 69 -7.62 10.01 -0.03
CA ARG A 69 -7.54 10.33 -1.45
C ARG A 69 -6.87 11.69 -1.62
N ILE A 70 -5.59 11.68 -1.92
CA ILE A 70 -4.84 12.89 -2.24
C ILE A 70 -5.12 13.16 -3.71
N GLY A 71 -5.84 14.23 -4.03
CA GLY A 71 -6.37 14.55 -5.37
C GLY A 71 -5.32 14.85 -6.45
N VAL A 72 -4.10 14.34 -6.30
CA VAL A 72 -3.13 14.17 -7.39
C VAL A 72 -3.73 13.17 -8.38
N ASP A 73 -3.42 13.32 -9.66
CA ASP A 73 -3.89 12.43 -10.74
C ASP A 73 -3.67 10.96 -10.37
N GLU A 74 -4.74 10.34 -9.86
CA GLU A 74 -4.72 8.98 -9.31
C GLU A 74 -4.37 7.96 -10.40
N GLU A 75 -4.47 8.30 -11.69
CA GLU A 75 -4.07 7.41 -12.77
C GLU A 75 -2.56 7.51 -13.06
N ARG A 76 -1.93 8.66 -12.80
CA ARG A 76 -0.50 8.88 -13.07
C ARG A 76 0.41 8.47 -11.92
N VAL A 77 -0.07 8.53 -10.67
CA VAL A 77 0.75 8.23 -9.49
C VAL A 77 0.41 6.90 -8.87
N GLU A 78 1.40 6.02 -8.72
CA GLU A 78 1.28 4.79 -7.95
C GLU A 78 1.57 5.07 -6.46
N SER A 79 0.61 5.71 -5.78
CA SER A 79 0.66 5.95 -4.34
C SER A 79 -0.62 5.57 -3.61
N LEU A 80 -0.48 5.25 -2.33
CA LEU A 80 -1.56 5.04 -1.36
C LEU A 80 -1.21 5.76 -0.07
N TRP A 81 -2.22 6.36 0.55
CA TRP A 81 -2.05 7.12 1.78
C TRP A 81 -3.17 6.76 2.75
N VAL A 82 -2.81 6.58 4.01
CA VAL A 82 -3.75 6.34 5.09
C VAL A 82 -3.44 7.28 6.25
N ARG A 83 -4.49 7.77 6.89
CA ARG A 83 -4.40 8.45 8.18
C ARG A 83 -4.67 7.44 9.27
N ILE A 84 -3.71 7.29 10.18
CA ILE A 84 -3.82 6.49 11.39
C ILE A 84 -4.19 7.42 12.53
N LYS A 85 -5.29 7.13 13.23
CA LYS A 85 -5.71 7.96 14.35
C LYS A 85 -4.79 7.74 15.55
N GLY A 86 -4.40 8.85 16.16
CA GLY A 86 -3.66 8.84 17.42
C GLY A 86 -4.54 8.36 18.58
N GLN A 87 -3.92 7.83 19.63
CA GLN A 87 -4.60 7.62 20.91
C GLN A 87 -4.94 8.97 21.57
N ALA A 88 -5.75 8.95 22.64
CA ALA A 88 -6.13 10.17 23.34
C ALA A 88 -4.91 11.04 23.70
N ASN A 89 -4.93 12.30 23.25
CA ASN A 89 -3.86 13.30 23.37
C ASN A 89 -2.63 13.12 22.43
N MET A 90 -2.66 12.18 21.50
CA MET A 90 -1.70 12.08 20.40
C MET A 90 -2.35 12.57 19.10
N GLY A 91 -1.57 13.24 18.26
CA GLY A 91 -2.02 13.62 16.92
C GLY A 91 -2.15 12.41 15.99
N ASP A 92 -2.96 12.56 14.94
CA ASP A 92 -3.03 11.59 13.85
C ASP A 92 -1.68 11.53 13.10
N ALA A 93 -1.34 10.35 12.57
CA ALA A 93 -0.21 10.18 11.67
C ALA A 93 -0.71 9.88 10.26
N VAL A 94 -0.01 10.38 9.23
CA VAL A 94 -0.26 10.01 7.84
C VAL A 94 0.89 9.13 7.37
N MET A 95 0.55 8.00 6.79
CA MET A 95 1.49 7.02 6.25
C MET A 95 1.14 6.77 4.80
N GLY A 96 2.15 6.61 3.95
CA GLY A 96 1.93 6.29 2.56
C GLY A 96 3.00 5.40 1.98
N VAL A 97 2.64 4.74 0.90
CA VAL A 97 3.54 4.03 0.01
C VAL A 97 3.46 4.69 -1.34
N TYR A 98 4.63 4.92 -1.94
CA TYR A 98 4.77 5.52 -3.24
C TYR A 98 5.77 4.72 -4.06
N TYR A 99 5.39 4.40 -5.28
CA TYR A 99 6.26 3.85 -6.29
C TYR A 99 6.38 4.86 -7.42
N ARG A 100 7.62 5.15 -7.80
CA ARG A 100 7.95 5.98 -8.97
C ARG A 100 8.28 5.07 -10.14
N PRO A 101 7.42 4.96 -11.16
CA PRO A 101 7.76 4.25 -12.38
C PRO A 101 8.95 4.89 -13.10
N PRO A 102 9.77 4.09 -13.83
CA PRO A 102 10.90 4.63 -14.59
C PRO A 102 10.52 5.66 -15.66
N ASP A 103 9.27 5.61 -16.15
CA ASP A 103 8.71 6.51 -17.16
C ASP A 103 7.97 7.72 -16.57
N GLN A 104 8.03 7.93 -15.25
CA GLN A 104 7.35 9.05 -14.59
C GLN A 104 8.08 10.38 -14.83
N GLU A 105 7.31 11.39 -15.21
CA GLU A 105 7.77 12.79 -15.37
C GLU A 105 8.21 13.39 -14.02
N GLU A 106 9.20 14.29 -14.05
CA GLU A 106 9.79 14.90 -12.84
C GLU A 106 8.83 15.83 -12.07
N ASP A 107 7.88 16.46 -12.76
CA ASP A 107 6.90 17.35 -12.16
C ASP A 107 5.92 16.63 -11.23
N ILE A 108 5.71 15.32 -11.43
CA ILE A 108 4.86 14.49 -10.60
C ILE A 108 5.51 14.22 -9.22
N ASP A 109 6.84 14.24 -9.13
CA ASP A 109 7.52 14.01 -7.85
C ASP A 109 7.34 15.16 -6.86
N GLU A 110 7.14 16.38 -7.35
CA GLU A 110 6.94 17.57 -6.52
C GLU A 110 5.51 17.68 -5.96
N ALA A 111 4.62 16.74 -6.32
CA ALA A 111 3.21 16.78 -5.95
C ALA A 111 2.89 16.25 -4.53
N PHE A 112 3.88 15.73 -3.80
CA PHE A 112 3.73 15.11 -2.47
C PHE A 112 4.58 15.78 -1.39
#